data_AF-A0A961RIZ2-F1
#
_entry.id   AF-A0A961RIZ2-F1
#
_cell.length_a   1.000
_cell.length_b   1.000
_cell.length_c   1.000
_cell.angle_alpha   90.00
_cell.angle_beta   90.00
_cell.angle_gamma   90.00
#
_symmetry.space_group_name_H-M   'P 1'
#
loop_
_entity.id
_entity.type
_entity.pdbx_description
1 polymer ?
#
loop_
_entity_poly.entity_id
_entity_poly.type
_entity_poly.pdbx_seq_one_letter_code
_entity_poly.pdbx_strand_id
1 'polypeptide(L)' 'MSRARKQHESWTSKRRKADAGRSAWKRVTHTLPRAEAQQKAREFFDKYPKAAYWSEVESWRELPGDIIEFTLRRLPSAD' A
#
# COMPACT_ATOMS: atom_id res chain seq x y z
N MET A 1 -2.30 19.56 -24.87
CA MET A 1 -3.39 18.68 -24.40
C MET A 1 -3.09 18.25 -22.98
N SER A 2 -3.71 18.91 -22.00
CA SER A 2 -3.41 18.74 -20.57
C SER A 2 -4.42 17.80 -19.93
N ARG A 3 -4.01 16.63 -19.42
CA ARG A 3 -4.86 15.81 -18.55
C ARG A 3 -4.54 16.10 -17.10
N ALA A 4 -5.53 16.69 -16.46
CA ALA A 4 -5.53 17.23 -15.11
C ALA A 4 -5.15 16.18 -14.06
N ARG A 5 -4.24 16.57 -13.16
CA ARG A 5 -4.10 15.98 -11.83
C ARG A 5 -5.46 16.04 -11.13
N LYS A 6 -6.01 14.91 -10.69
CA LYS A 6 -7.04 14.88 -9.64
C LYS A 6 -6.45 14.22 -8.41
N GLN A 7 -6.31 15.07 -7.39
CA GLN A 7 -5.89 14.77 -6.05
C GLN A 7 -6.89 13.80 -5.42
N HIS A 8 -6.43 12.64 -4.96
CA HIS A 8 -7.19 11.80 -4.04
C HIS A 8 -6.54 11.94 -2.65
N GLU A 9 -6.77 13.11 -2.05
CA GLU A 9 -6.44 13.40 -0.66
C GLU A 9 -7.74 13.55 0.14
N SER A 10 -8.13 12.51 0.87
CA SER A 10 -9.04 12.62 2.01
C SER A 10 -8.82 11.44 2.98
N TRP A 11 -7.80 11.63 3.81
CA TRP A 11 -7.76 11.35 5.25
C TRP A 11 -8.71 10.29 5.87
N THR A 12 -8.11 9.23 6.42
CA THR A 12 -8.40 8.57 7.72
C THR A 12 -7.22 7.60 7.96
N SER A 13 -6.53 7.45 9.09
CA SER A 13 -6.70 7.95 10.45
C SER A 13 -5.31 7.99 11.12
N LYS A 14 -5.11 9.01 11.95
CA LYS A 14 -3.98 9.15 12.86
C LYS A 14 -4.22 8.29 14.11
N ARG A 15 -3.12 7.73 14.67
CA ARG A 15 -2.92 7.10 16.01
C ARG A 15 -3.12 5.57 16.05
N ARG A 16 -2.26 4.77 16.70
CA ARG A 16 -1.31 5.01 17.82
C ARG A 16 -0.26 3.89 17.87
N LYS A 17 0.85 4.17 18.56
CA LYS A 17 1.99 3.29 18.88
C LYS A 17 1.57 1.89 19.40
N ALA A 18 2.10 0.86 18.75
CA ALA A 18 2.47 -0.46 19.29
C ALA A 18 3.36 -1.06 18.18
N ASP A 19 4.66 -1.22 18.35
CA ASP A 19 5.26 -2.14 19.30
C ASP A 19 6.77 -1.82 19.32
N ALA A 20 7.38 -1.83 20.49
CA ALA A 20 8.79 -1.53 20.67
C ALA A 20 9.49 -2.86 20.97
N GLY A 21 10.03 -3.51 19.94
CA GLY A 21 10.83 -4.72 20.14
C GLY A 21 11.41 -5.34 18.88
N ARG A 22 10.67 -5.37 17.76
CA ARG A 22 11.09 -5.89 16.43
C ARG A 22 10.29 -5.28 15.26
N SER A 23 9.70 -4.09 15.45
CA SER A 23 8.27 -4.00 15.17
C SER A 23 7.74 -2.61 14.75
N ALA A 24 8.17 -2.13 13.59
CA ALA A 24 7.43 -1.09 12.88
C ALA A 24 7.29 -1.45 11.40
N TRP A 25 6.41 -2.41 11.11
CA TRP A 25 5.93 -2.69 9.75
C TRP A 25 5.53 -1.39 9.06
N LYS A 26 6.13 -1.11 7.90
CA LYS A 26 5.75 0.01 7.04
C LYS A 26 4.51 -0.41 6.26
N ARG A 27 3.43 0.37 6.40
CA ARG A 27 2.16 0.16 5.69
C ARG A 27 1.88 1.31 4.75
N VAL A 28 1.36 0.99 3.57
CA VAL A 28 0.91 1.97 2.59
C VAL A 28 -0.43 1.51 2.04
N THR A 29 -1.46 2.35 2.18
CA THR A 29 -2.79 2.09 1.61
C THR A 29 -2.96 2.87 0.32
N HIS A 30 -3.51 2.21 -0.68
CA HIS A 30 -3.84 2.78 -1.99
C HIS A 30 -5.29 2.51 -2.32
N THR A 31 -5.92 3.46 -3.01
CA THR A 31 -7.27 3.32 -3.57
C THR A 31 -7.17 3.65 -5.05
N LEU A 32 -7.16 2.62 -5.89
CA LEU A 32 -6.87 2.71 -7.33
C LEU A 32 -7.81 1.81 -8.13
N PRO A 33 -8.10 2.10 -9.41
CA PRO A 33 -8.78 1.17 -10.30
C PRO A 33 -8.08 -0.20 -10.31
N ARG A 34 -8.82 -1.28 -10.54
CA ARG A 34 -8.30 -2.65 -10.44
C ARG A 34 -7.04 -2.90 -11.26
N ALA A 35 -6.99 -2.38 -12.50
CA ALA A 35 -5.83 -2.51 -13.36
C ALA A 35 -4.60 -1.75 -12.83
N GLU A 36 -4.80 -0.58 -12.22
CA GLU A 36 -3.72 0.21 -11.62
C GLU A 36 -3.28 -0.37 -10.26
N ALA A 37 -4.22 -0.91 -9.47
CA ALA A 37 -3.91 -1.59 -8.21
C ALA A 37 -2.98 -2.80 -8.43
N GLN A 38 -3.24 -3.62 -9.46
CA GLN A 38 -2.38 -4.74 -9.82
C GLN A 38 -0.97 -4.30 -10.22
N GLN A 39 -0.87 -3.28 -11.08
CA GLN A 39 0.41 -2.71 -11.48
C GLN A 39 1.16 -2.17 -10.26
N LYS A 40 0.48 -1.44 -9.39
CA LYS A 40 1.08 -0.84 -8.19
C LYS A 40 1.59 -1.89 -7.20
N ALA A 41 0.84 -2.97 -7.00
CA ALA A 41 1.29 -4.10 -6.19
C ALA A 41 2.52 -4.76 -6.81
N ARG A 42 2.54 -4.96 -8.14
CA ARG A 42 3.70 -5.52 -8.84
C ARG A 42 4.95 -4.66 -8.68
N GLU A 43 4.84 -3.34 -8.91
CA GLU A 43 5.94 -2.39 -8.69
C GLU A 43 6.46 -2.44 -7.25
N PHE A 44 5.56 -2.60 -6.27
CA PHE A 44 5.94 -2.69 -4.87
C PHE A 44 6.75 -3.95 -4.58
N PHE A 45 6.33 -5.11 -5.09
CA PHE A 45 7.04 -6.37 -4.89
C PHE A 45 8.36 -6.45 -5.65
N ASP A 46 8.45 -5.77 -6.80
CA ASP A 46 9.71 -5.63 -7.53
C ASP A 46 10.73 -4.80 -6.73
N LYS A 47 10.28 -3.67 -6.17
CA LYS A 47 11.12 -2.79 -5.35
C LYS A 47 11.46 -3.37 -3.98
N TYR A 48 10.53 -4.09 -3.37
CA TYR A 48 10.67 -4.68 -2.04
C TYR A 48 10.34 -6.16 -2.13
N PRO A 49 11.31 -7.01 -2.51
CA PRO A 49 11.07 -8.44 -2.63
C PRO A 49 10.75 -9.06 -1.26
N LYS A 50 9.81 -10.02 -1.25
CA LYS A 50 9.33 -10.69 -0.03
C LYS A 50 10.46 -11.34 0.77
N ALA A 51 11.44 -11.93 0.10
CA ALA A 51 12.56 -12.59 0.77
C ALA A 51 13.36 -11.64 1.67
N ALA A 52 13.63 -10.41 1.19
CA ALA A 52 14.41 -9.42 1.94
C ALA A 52 13.53 -8.59 2.90
N TYR A 53 12.33 -8.22 2.49
CA TYR A 53 11.51 -7.22 3.21
C TYR A 53 10.23 -7.78 3.84
N TRP A 54 9.97 -9.08 3.70
CA TRP A 54 8.70 -9.72 4.09
C TRP A 54 7.48 -8.93 3.58
N SER A 55 7.59 -8.39 2.36
CA SER A 55 6.57 -7.58 1.74
C SER A 55 5.32 -8.40 1.44
N GLU A 56 4.12 -7.90 1.79
CA GLU A 56 2.85 -8.58 1.56
C GLU A 56 1.69 -7.59 1.35
N VAL A 57 0.59 -8.04 0.74
CA VAL A 57 -0.70 -7.34 0.83
C VAL A 57 -1.33 -7.73 2.16
N GLU A 58 -1.56 -6.75 3.03
CA GLU A 58 -2.16 -6.97 4.35
C GLU A 58 -3.68 -7.07 4.29
N SER A 59 -4.32 -6.23 3.47
CA SER A 59 -5.77 -6.20 3.31
C SER A 59 -6.13 -5.63 1.94
N TRP A 60 -7.26 -6.06 1.37
CA TRP A 60 -7.85 -5.46 0.18
C TRP A 60 -9.37 -5.58 0.19
N ARG A 61 -10.04 -4.62 -0.44
CA ARG A 61 -11.48 -4.63 -0.68
C ARG A 61 -11.82 -3.98 -2.01
N GLU A 62 -12.90 -4.46 -2.61
CA GLU A 62 -13.47 -3.88 -3.83
C GLU A 62 -14.46 -2.76 -3.45
N LEU A 63 -14.37 -1.64 -4.17
CA LEU A 63 -15.24 -0.48 -4.06
C LEU A 63 -16.06 -0.34 -5.36
N PRO A 64 -17.24 0.33 -5.33
CA PRO A 64 -18.03 0.55 -6.52
C PRO A 64 -17.23 1.32 -7.59
N GLY A 65 -17.40 0.92 -8.86
CA GLY A 65 -16.71 1.53 -9.99
C GLY A 65 -15.35 0.90 -10.34
N ASP A 66 -15.16 -0.39 -10.07
CA ASP A 66 -13.93 -1.15 -10.36
C ASP A 66 -12.68 -0.60 -9.66
N ILE A 67 -12.86 -0.08 -8.45
CA ILE A 67 -11.81 0.47 -7.61
C ILE A 67 -11.44 -0.54 -6.53
N ILE A 68 -10.15 -0.68 -6.27
CA ILE A 68 -9.60 -1.52 -5.21
C ILE A 68 -8.94 -0.62 -4.18
N GLU A 69 -9.34 -0.77 -2.93
CA GLU A 69 -8.58 -0.27 -1.79
C GLU A 69 -7.73 -1.42 -1.24
N PHE A 70 -6.42 -1.23 -1.12
CA PHE A 70 -5.52 -2.25 -0.61
C PHE A 70 -4.39 -1.65 0.21
N THR A 71 -3.92 -2.42 1.21
CA THR A 71 -2.82 -2.06 2.09
C THR A 71 -1.64 -2.99 1.81
N LEU A 72 -0.50 -2.41 1.46
CA LEU A 72 0.77 -3.09 1.35
C LEU A 72 1.52 -2.95 2.67
N ARG A 73 2.23 -3.99 3.09
CA ARG A 73 3.13 -3.99 4.24
C ARG A 73 4.53 -4.46 3.87
N ARG A 74 5.54 -3.98 4.60
CA ARG A 74 6.92 -4.50 4.57
C ARG A 74 7.68 -4.20 5.85
N LEU A 75 8.78 -4.87 6.07
CA LEU A 75 9.79 -4.49 7.06
C LEU A 75 10.53 -3.22 6.64
N PRO A 76 10.94 -2.37 7.60
CA PRO A 76 11.66 -1.13 7.30
C PRO A 76 13.08 -1.38 6.77
N SER A 77 13.71 -2.46 7.22
CA SER A 77 15.03 -2.91 6.80
C SER A 77 14.94 -4.31 6.22
N ALA A 78 15.86 -4.64 5.31
CA ALA A 78 16.06 -6.02 4.92
C ALA A 78 16.72 -6.78 6.08
N ASP A 79 16.39 -8.07 6.20
CA ASP A 79 17.15 -9.01 7.04
C ASP A 79 18.57 -9.22 6.49
#